data_AF-A0A971SG25-F1
#
_entry.id   AF-A0A971SG25-F1
#
_cell.length_a   1.000
_cell.length_b   1.000
_cell.length_c   1.000
_cell.angle_alpha   90.00
_cell.angle_beta   90.00
_cell.angle_gamma   90.00
#
_symmetry.space_group_name_H-M   'P 1'
#
loop_
_entity.id
_entity.type
_entity.pdbx_description
1 polymer ?
#
loop_
_entity_poly.entity_id
_entity_poly.type
_entity_poly.pdbx_seq_one_letter_code
_entity_poly.pdbx_strand_id
1 'polypeptide(L)'
;IARWKHTEDCLVLVSGHATNVSFVGNFCNQSDLILYDVLCHNSIAQGLEISPASSRAFPHNDMEVLEGILKRRRDDYEKVLVIVEGAYSMDGDLAPIPDLVALKKKYDFFLMVDEAHSAGILGEHGGGVDEYFNLEPDDIDIKMGTLSKTLGTCGGYLAGSKALINFLRYNLPGFVFSVGLSPVLAGATLKAVEIIERDNSRVKALQNNIDIFMREAKYRGFETPAKGESAIVPIVIGDDVADFKLSMQMLENGVFVPPAVYPAVPRGQARLRFCLTSAHKEDQIIEALDLLEKLIMAK
;
A
#
# COMPACT_ATOMS: atom_id res chain seq x y z
N ILE A 1 -1.78 11.75 13.44
CA ILE A 1 -1.02 10.81 12.58
C ILE A 1 0.16 10.22 13.32
N ALA A 2 1.17 10.99 13.76
CA ALA A 2 2.32 10.44 14.50
C ALA A 2 1.93 9.49 15.65
N ARG A 3 1.00 9.91 16.52
CA ARG A 3 0.44 9.05 17.58
C ARG A 3 -0.19 7.76 17.05
N TRP A 4 -1.08 7.88 16.06
CA TRP A 4 -1.75 6.73 15.42
C TRP A 4 -0.77 5.77 14.74
N LYS A 5 0.36 6.27 14.23
CA LYS A 5 1.41 5.49 13.59
C LYS A 5 2.55 5.12 14.52
N HIS A 6 2.40 5.34 15.82
CA HIS A 6 3.40 5.02 16.84
C HIS A 6 4.79 5.58 16.53
N THR A 7 4.86 6.82 16.02
CA THR A 7 6.11 7.52 15.71
C THR A 7 6.24 8.82 16.51
N GLU A 8 7.48 9.33 16.60
CA GLU A 8 7.75 10.58 17.31
C GLU A 8 7.14 11.80 16.61
N ASP A 9 7.11 11.79 15.27
CA ASP A 9 6.66 12.94 14.49
C ASP A 9 6.11 12.54 13.10
N CYS A 10 5.49 13.51 12.42
CA CYS A 10 4.88 13.35 11.10
C CYS A 10 4.94 14.64 10.27
N LEU A 11 5.13 14.48 8.95
CA LEU A 11 4.98 15.52 7.93
C LEU A 11 3.79 15.19 7.03
N VAL A 12 3.00 16.21 6.62
CA VAL A 12 1.84 16.05 5.74
C VAL A 12 2.05 16.85 4.45
N LEU A 13 1.72 16.23 3.32
CA LEU A 13 1.78 16.80 1.98
C LEU A 13 0.41 16.71 1.28
N VAL A 14 0.30 17.37 0.14
CA VAL A 14 -0.98 17.58 -0.57
C VAL A 14 -1.54 16.37 -1.32
N SER A 15 -0.74 15.32 -1.55
CA SER A 15 -1.24 14.05 -2.10
C SER A 15 -0.33 12.88 -1.73
N GLY A 16 -0.88 11.66 -1.66
CA GLY A 16 -0.08 10.44 -1.44
C GLY A 16 0.91 10.19 -2.57
N HIS A 17 0.51 10.45 -3.82
CA HIS A 17 1.41 10.31 -4.97
C HIS A 17 2.60 11.27 -4.87
N ALA A 18 2.36 12.57 -4.68
CA ALA A 18 3.43 13.57 -4.52
C ALA A 18 4.30 13.33 -3.29
N THR A 19 3.77 12.73 -2.21
CA THR A 19 4.57 12.32 -1.06
C THR A 19 5.68 11.34 -1.46
N ASN A 20 5.34 10.26 -2.16
CA ASN A 20 6.33 9.29 -2.65
C ASN A 20 7.29 9.93 -3.66
N VAL A 21 6.76 10.62 -4.68
CA VAL A 21 7.59 11.25 -5.72
C VAL A 21 8.63 12.18 -5.08
N SER A 22 8.19 13.05 -4.17
CA SER A 22 9.09 14.00 -3.52
C SER A 22 10.08 13.30 -2.59
N PHE A 23 9.66 12.31 -1.80
CA PHE A 23 10.54 11.64 -0.84
C PHE A 23 11.59 10.80 -1.54
N VAL A 24 11.16 9.87 -2.40
CA VAL A 24 12.05 8.95 -3.13
C VAL A 24 13.02 9.72 -4.03
N GLY A 25 12.54 10.81 -4.65
CA GLY A 25 13.36 11.66 -5.51
C GLY A 25 14.44 12.47 -4.79
N ASN A 26 14.34 12.68 -3.47
CA ASN A 26 15.19 13.67 -2.78
C ASN A 26 15.82 13.17 -1.47
N PHE A 27 15.46 11.98 -0.96
CA PHE A 27 16.04 11.45 0.27
C PHE A 27 17.45 10.88 0.08
N CYS A 28 17.71 10.25 -1.07
CA CYS A 28 19.00 9.66 -1.42
C CYS A 28 19.78 10.55 -2.40
N ASN A 29 21.11 10.53 -2.30
CA ASN A 29 22.05 11.26 -3.15
C ASN A 29 22.86 10.30 -4.06
N GLN A 30 23.83 10.81 -4.83
CA GLN A 30 24.62 10.03 -5.79
C GLN A 30 25.46 8.89 -5.18
N SER A 31 25.79 9.00 -3.88
CA SER A 31 26.54 8.00 -3.10
C SER A 31 25.64 6.94 -2.46
N ASP A 32 24.34 6.97 -2.74
CA ASP A 32 23.33 6.13 -2.09
C ASP A 32 22.69 5.12 -3.05
N LEU A 33 22.03 4.11 -2.47
CA LEU A 33 21.29 3.07 -3.18
C LEU A 33 19.83 3.01 -2.74
N ILE A 34 18.91 2.93 -3.70
CA ILE A 34 17.49 2.62 -3.48
C ILE A 34 17.19 1.21 -4.01
N LEU A 35 16.75 0.33 -3.10
CA LEU A 35 16.23 -0.98 -3.42
C LEU A 35 14.71 -0.94 -3.27
N TYR A 36 13.99 -1.47 -4.25
CA TYR A 36 12.54 -1.40 -4.27
C TYR A 36 11.94 -2.67 -4.85
N ASP A 37 10.77 -3.05 -4.36
CA ASP A 37 10.01 -4.16 -4.93
C ASP A 37 9.58 -3.83 -6.37
N VAL A 38 9.70 -4.77 -7.30
CA VAL A 38 9.36 -4.55 -8.72
C VAL A 38 7.89 -4.16 -8.93
N LEU A 39 6.99 -4.51 -7.99
CA LEU A 39 5.57 -4.15 -8.04
C LEU A 39 5.23 -2.84 -7.31
N CYS A 40 6.24 -2.05 -6.93
CA CYS A 40 6.00 -0.78 -6.25
C CYS A 40 5.09 0.17 -7.05
N HIS A 41 4.32 0.96 -6.32
CA HIS A 41 3.37 1.90 -6.87
C HIS A 41 4.06 2.92 -7.81
N ASN A 42 3.32 3.36 -8.83
CA ASN A 42 3.81 4.32 -9.82
C ASN A 42 4.47 5.56 -9.21
N SER A 43 3.99 6.07 -8.08
CA SER A 43 4.59 7.23 -7.42
C SER A 43 6.01 6.99 -6.91
N ILE A 44 6.35 5.75 -6.51
CA ILE A 44 7.72 5.36 -6.15
C ILE A 44 8.56 5.36 -7.43
N ALA A 45 8.09 4.71 -8.50
CA ALA A 45 8.77 4.68 -9.80
C ALA A 45 9.07 6.09 -10.36
N GLN A 46 8.09 6.99 -10.28
CA GLN A 46 8.26 8.40 -10.69
C GLN A 46 9.26 9.16 -9.80
N GLY A 47 9.33 8.83 -8.50
CA GLY A 47 10.36 9.36 -7.61
C GLY A 47 11.76 8.84 -7.96
N LEU A 48 11.89 7.58 -8.37
CA LEU A 48 13.16 7.00 -8.81
C LEU A 48 13.71 7.69 -10.06
N GLU A 49 12.84 8.08 -11.01
CA GLU A 49 13.24 8.77 -12.24
C GLU A 49 13.95 10.11 -12.00
N ILE A 50 13.60 10.81 -10.92
CA ILE A 50 14.18 12.11 -10.55
C ILE A 50 15.27 11.99 -9.47
N SER A 51 15.42 10.81 -8.87
CA SER A 51 16.43 10.59 -7.82
C SER A 51 17.83 10.52 -8.43
N PRO A 52 18.84 11.19 -7.84
CA PRO A 52 20.22 11.08 -8.31
C PRO A 52 20.92 9.79 -7.83
N ALA A 53 20.27 9.00 -6.97
CA ALA A 53 20.81 7.79 -6.39
C ALA A 53 20.83 6.62 -7.38
N SER A 54 21.70 5.64 -7.14
CA SER A 54 21.58 4.35 -7.82
C SER A 54 20.27 3.67 -7.39
N SER A 55 19.53 3.10 -8.33
CA SER A 55 18.30 2.36 -8.01
C SER A 55 18.32 0.96 -8.62
N ARG A 56 17.73 -0.01 -7.90
CA ARG A 56 17.63 -1.39 -8.37
C ARG A 56 16.38 -2.08 -7.82
N ALA A 57 15.54 -2.58 -8.72
CA ALA A 57 14.44 -3.44 -8.36
C ALA A 57 14.92 -4.81 -7.86
N PHE A 58 14.19 -5.40 -6.91
CA PHE A 58 14.26 -6.83 -6.59
C PHE A 58 12.91 -7.50 -6.92
N PRO A 59 12.91 -8.82 -7.23
CA PRO A 59 11.67 -9.55 -7.52
C PRO A 59 10.68 -9.45 -6.36
N HIS A 60 9.40 -9.48 -6.70
CA HIS A 60 8.33 -9.24 -5.75
C HIS A 60 8.42 -10.15 -4.52
N ASN A 61 8.47 -9.55 -3.33
CA ASN A 61 8.57 -10.23 -2.03
C ASN A 61 9.74 -11.25 -1.90
N ASP A 62 10.78 -11.14 -2.73
CA ASP A 62 11.93 -12.06 -2.74
C ASP A 62 13.07 -11.57 -1.82
N MET A 63 13.02 -12.03 -0.56
CA MET A 63 14.00 -11.66 0.46
C MET A 63 15.39 -12.26 0.22
N GLU A 64 15.48 -13.41 -0.46
CA GLU A 64 16.77 -14.04 -0.78
C GLU A 64 17.55 -13.18 -1.80
N VAL A 65 16.87 -12.69 -2.84
CA VAL A 65 17.47 -11.80 -3.82
C VAL A 65 17.82 -10.46 -3.20
N LEU A 66 16.94 -9.89 -2.37
CA LEU A 66 17.22 -8.65 -1.63
C LEU A 66 18.47 -8.80 -0.76
N GLU A 67 18.53 -9.83 0.08
CA GLU A 67 19.70 -10.13 0.92
C GLU A 67 20.96 -10.34 0.07
N GLY A 68 20.84 -11.03 -1.06
CA GLY A 68 21.94 -11.22 -2.00
C GLY A 68 22.49 -9.89 -2.54
N ILE A 69 21.62 -8.92 -2.85
CA ILE A 69 22.05 -7.57 -3.27
C ILE A 69 22.75 -6.85 -2.11
N LEU A 70 22.13 -6.83 -0.93
CA LEU A 70 22.68 -6.19 0.28
C LEU A 70 24.06 -6.74 0.62
N LYS A 71 24.21 -8.07 0.68
CA LYS A 71 25.49 -8.74 0.98
C LYS A 71 26.63 -8.36 0.02
N ARG A 72 26.31 -8.08 -1.25
CA ARG A 72 27.31 -7.77 -2.27
C ARG A 72 27.64 -6.29 -2.37
N ARG A 73 26.68 -5.42 -2.04
CA ARG A 73 26.75 -4.01 -2.42
C ARG A 73 26.52 -3.03 -1.28
N ARG A 74 26.06 -3.47 -0.09
CA ARG A 74 25.72 -2.56 1.01
C ARG A 74 26.88 -1.63 1.37
N ASP A 75 28.10 -2.15 1.41
CA ASP A 75 29.29 -1.41 1.81
C ASP A 75 29.82 -0.45 0.72
N ASP A 76 29.28 -0.53 -0.51
CA ASP A 76 29.63 0.36 -1.62
C ASP A 76 28.91 1.72 -1.53
N TYR A 77 27.92 1.86 -0.63
CA TYR A 77 27.04 3.03 -0.53
C TYR A 77 27.00 3.61 0.89
N GLU A 78 26.88 4.93 0.99
CA GLU A 78 26.77 5.62 2.28
C GLU A 78 25.42 5.32 2.94
N LYS A 79 24.34 5.42 2.18
CA LYS A 79 22.97 5.10 2.60
C LYS A 79 22.32 4.09 1.66
N VAL A 80 21.62 3.13 2.23
CA VAL A 80 20.70 2.25 1.49
C VAL A 80 19.28 2.51 1.98
N LEU A 81 18.36 2.72 1.05
CA LEU A 81 16.92 2.81 1.29
C LEU A 81 16.24 1.60 0.65
N VAL A 82 15.52 0.81 1.44
CA VAL A 82 14.65 -0.27 0.97
C VAL A 82 13.19 0.21 1.04
N ILE A 83 12.46 0.09 -0.08
CA ILE A 83 11.08 0.54 -0.21
C ILE A 83 10.18 -0.64 -0.56
N VAL A 84 9.11 -0.83 0.21
CA VAL A 84 8.04 -1.80 -0.07
C VAL A 84 6.66 -1.18 0.19
N GLU A 85 5.61 -1.80 -0.33
CA GLU A 85 4.23 -1.50 0.09
C GLU A 85 3.81 -2.46 1.21
N GLY A 86 3.13 -1.94 2.24
CA GLY A 86 2.62 -2.78 3.33
C GLY A 86 1.60 -3.80 2.83
N ALA A 87 0.68 -3.34 1.97
CA ALA A 87 -0.21 -4.18 1.18
C ALA A 87 -0.17 -3.72 -0.28
N TYR A 88 0.06 -4.64 -1.22
CA TYR A 88 0.24 -4.29 -2.62
C TYR A 88 -1.08 -4.03 -3.32
N SER A 89 -1.13 -2.92 -4.07
CA SER A 89 -2.38 -2.40 -4.60
C SER A 89 -3.11 -3.31 -5.60
N MET A 90 -2.42 -4.19 -6.34
CA MET A 90 -3.03 -5.03 -7.38
C MET A 90 -3.35 -6.45 -6.92
N ASP A 91 -2.49 -7.01 -6.06
CA ASP A 91 -2.53 -8.43 -5.68
C ASP A 91 -3.16 -8.62 -4.30
N GLY A 92 -3.16 -7.55 -3.48
CA GLY A 92 -3.76 -7.55 -2.15
C GLY A 92 -2.98 -8.36 -1.12
N ASP A 93 -1.80 -8.85 -1.47
CA ASP A 93 -0.87 -9.52 -0.60
C ASP A 93 -0.01 -8.51 0.19
N LEU A 94 0.67 -9.01 1.21
CA LEU A 94 1.46 -8.19 2.14
C LEU A 94 2.95 -8.39 1.91
N ALA A 95 3.74 -7.33 2.09
CA ALA A 95 5.18 -7.46 2.17
C ALA A 95 5.60 -8.30 3.40
N PRO A 96 6.70 -9.08 3.32
CA PRO A 96 7.25 -9.83 4.45
C PRO A 96 7.99 -8.90 5.43
N ILE A 97 7.24 -8.02 6.10
CA ILE A 97 7.82 -6.97 6.96
C ILE A 97 8.74 -7.53 8.07
N PRO A 98 8.41 -8.62 8.78
CA PRO A 98 9.33 -9.19 9.78
C PRO A 98 10.70 -9.59 9.21
N ASP A 99 10.74 -10.14 8.00
CA ASP A 99 11.99 -10.53 7.34
C ASP A 99 12.79 -9.30 6.89
N LEU A 100 12.11 -8.27 6.38
CA LEU A 100 12.72 -6.98 6.05
C LEU A 100 13.35 -6.32 7.28
N VAL A 101 12.68 -6.37 8.43
CA VAL A 101 13.19 -5.86 9.70
C VAL A 101 14.42 -6.66 10.16
N ALA A 102 14.43 -7.98 9.99
CA ALA A 102 15.60 -8.80 10.30
C ALA A 102 16.79 -8.45 9.39
N LEU A 103 16.55 -8.25 8.09
CA LEU A 103 17.57 -7.81 7.15
C LEU A 103 18.07 -6.40 7.46
N LYS A 104 17.17 -5.48 7.86
CA LYS A 104 17.49 -4.12 8.30
C LYS A 104 18.49 -4.15 9.45
N LYS A 105 18.21 -4.95 10.48
CA LYS A 105 19.09 -5.11 11.65
C LYS A 105 20.46 -5.70 11.28
N LYS A 106 20.51 -6.55 10.25
CA LYS A 106 21.74 -7.21 9.78
C LYS A 106 22.61 -6.35 8.87
N TYR A 107 22.00 -5.54 8.01
CA TYR A 107 22.68 -4.80 6.94
C TYR A 107 22.63 -3.28 7.09
N ASP A 108 21.98 -2.76 8.15
CA ASP A 108 21.90 -1.34 8.48
C ASP A 108 21.44 -0.47 7.30
N PHE A 109 20.16 -0.54 6.97
CA PHE A 109 19.54 0.28 5.92
C PHE A 109 18.30 1.00 6.44
N PHE A 110 17.84 2.02 5.72
CA PHE A 110 16.56 2.66 5.97
C PHE A 110 15.43 1.84 5.34
N LEU A 111 14.39 1.55 6.12
CA LEU A 111 13.18 0.89 5.63
C LEU A 111 12.04 1.91 5.52
N MET A 112 11.53 2.06 4.30
CA MET A 112 10.30 2.76 4.02
C MET A 112 9.20 1.77 3.66
N VAL A 113 8.07 1.89 4.36
CA VAL A 113 6.85 1.13 4.04
C VAL A 113 5.76 2.11 3.62
N ASP A 114 5.26 1.95 2.39
CA ASP A 114 4.06 2.63 1.91
C ASP A 114 2.82 1.89 2.44
N GLU A 115 2.15 2.50 3.40
CA GLU A 115 0.99 1.97 4.08
C GLU A 115 -0.34 2.48 3.52
N ALA A 116 -0.37 2.94 2.26
CA ALA A 116 -1.60 3.46 1.67
C ALA A 116 -2.73 2.42 1.63
N HIS A 117 -2.42 1.13 1.52
CA HIS A 117 -3.40 0.03 1.50
C HIS A 117 -3.40 -0.85 2.76
N SER A 118 -2.56 -0.56 3.76
CA SER A 118 -2.54 -1.27 5.04
C SER A 118 -3.07 -0.43 6.20
N ALA A 119 -2.82 0.89 6.21
CA ALA A 119 -3.25 1.76 7.28
C ALA A 119 -4.78 1.88 7.35
N GLY A 120 -5.33 1.64 8.54
CA GLY A 120 -6.77 1.58 8.79
C GLY A 120 -7.44 0.27 8.35
N ILE A 121 -6.66 -0.72 7.94
CA ILE A 121 -7.14 -2.04 7.47
C ILE A 121 -6.52 -3.16 8.30
N LEU A 122 -5.19 -3.17 8.42
CA LEU A 122 -4.45 -4.19 9.14
C LEU A 122 -4.31 -3.85 10.63
N GLY A 123 -4.27 -4.89 11.45
CA GLY A 123 -4.20 -4.79 12.91
C GLY A 123 -5.58 -4.76 13.57
N GLU A 124 -5.60 -4.82 14.90
CA GLU A 124 -6.85 -4.82 15.67
C GLU A 124 -7.58 -3.48 15.57
N HIS A 125 -6.84 -2.37 15.53
CA HIS A 125 -7.37 -1.01 15.46
C HIS A 125 -7.13 -0.32 14.12
N GLY A 126 -6.59 -1.02 13.13
CA GLY A 126 -6.24 -0.42 11.85
C GLY A 126 -4.98 0.43 11.94
N GLY A 127 -4.04 0.09 12.82
CA GLY A 127 -2.74 0.71 12.96
C GLY A 127 -1.91 0.55 11.69
N GLY A 128 -2.02 -0.57 10.98
CA GLY A 128 -1.23 -0.90 9.80
C GLY A 128 -0.30 -2.09 10.05
N VAL A 129 0.77 -2.20 9.27
CA VAL A 129 1.68 -3.35 9.35
C VAL A 129 2.42 -3.45 10.68
N ASP A 130 2.66 -2.33 11.35
CA ASP A 130 3.31 -2.27 12.65
C ASP A 130 2.46 -2.93 13.74
N GLU A 131 1.16 -2.59 13.79
CA GLU A 131 0.22 -3.25 14.69
C GLU A 131 0.02 -4.72 14.30
N TYR A 132 -0.15 -5.01 13.01
CA TYR A 132 -0.45 -6.35 12.52
C TYR A 132 0.66 -7.37 12.79
N PHE A 133 1.93 -6.98 12.59
CA PHE A 133 3.08 -7.84 12.84
C PHE A 133 3.68 -7.66 14.25
N ASN A 134 3.08 -6.83 15.10
CA ASN A 134 3.57 -6.51 16.45
C ASN A 134 5.05 -6.06 16.44
N LEU A 135 5.34 -5.06 15.61
CA LEU A 135 6.69 -4.53 15.41
C LEU A 135 7.06 -3.51 16.49
N GLU A 136 8.35 -3.37 16.75
CA GLU A 136 8.85 -2.30 17.60
C GLU A 136 8.73 -0.94 16.88
N PRO A 137 8.58 0.18 17.61
CA PRO A 137 8.40 1.51 17.01
C PRO A 137 9.49 1.89 15.99
N ASP A 138 10.70 1.38 16.16
CA ASP A 138 11.91 1.74 15.40
C ASP A 138 12.22 0.74 14.26
N ASP A 139 11.42 -0.33 14.11
CA ASP A 139 11.64 -1.36 13.11
C ASP A 139 11.43 -0.82 11.67
N ILE A 140 10.53 0.15 11.51
CA ILE A 140 10.28 0.87 10.23
C ILE A 140 10.65 2.34 10.42
N ASP A 141 11.62 2.85 9.64
CA ASP A 141 12.09 4.23 9.81
C ASP A 141 11.13 5.26 9.19
N ILE A 142 10.53 4.91 8.05
CA ILE A 142 9.64 5.80 7.29
C ILE A 142 8.33 5.08 7.02
N LYS A 143 7.28 5.49 7.75
CA LYS A 143 5.91 5.06 7.49
C LYS A 143 5.26 6.10 6.58
N MET A 144 5.14 5.76 5.30
CA MET A 144 4.44 6.59 4.34
C MET A 144 2.97 6.18 4.29
N GLY A 145 2.06 7.12 4.07
CA GLY A 145 0.68 6.75 3.75
C GLY A 145 -0.07 7.86 3.04
N THR A 146 -1.31 7.55 2.68
CA THR A 146 -2.22 8.51 2.04
C THR A 146 -3.41 8.86 2.93
N LEU A 147 -3.89 10.08 2.80
CA LEU A 147 -5.12 10.54 3.44
C LEU A 147 -6.37 10.26 2.57
N SER A 148 -6.20 9.84 1.32
CA SER A 148 -7.29 9.72 0.35
C SER A 148 -7.93 8.33 0.25
N LYS A 149 -7.50 7.38 1.08
CA LYS A 149 -8.07 6.02 1.13
C LYS A 149 -8.88 5.88 2.41
N THR A 150 -8.41 5.12 3.39
CA THR A 150 -9.13 4.88 4.66
C THR A 150 -9.58 6.17 5.36
N LEU A 151 -8.78 7.23 5.29
CA LEU A 151 -9.05 8.51 5.95
C LEU A 151 -10.04 9.41 5.19
N GLY A 152 -10.38 9.08 3.93
CA GLY A 152 -11.48 9.72 3.18
C GLY A 152 -11.28 11.20 2.82
N THR A 153 -10.05 11.72 2.79
CA THR A 153 -9.75 13.11 2.43
C THR A 153 -8.81 13.19 1.21
N CYS A 154 -7.85 14.11 1.20
CA CYS A 154 -6.79 14.18 0.21
C CYS A 154 -5.49 14.56 0.93
N GLY A 155 -4.36 14.01 0.46
CA GLY A 155 -3.06 14.23 1.07
C GLY A 155 -2.23 12.96 1.20
N GLY A 156 -1.02 13.14 1.70
CA GLY A 156 -0.13 12.05 2.08
C GLY A 156 0.68 12.44 3.31
N TYR A 157 1.31 11.47 3.94
CA TYR A 157 2.13 11.71 5.11
C TYR A 157 3.40 10.87 5.11
N LEU A 158 4.41 11.37 5.83
CA LEU A 158 5.61 10.63 6.21
C LEU A 158 5.69 10.71 7.74
N ALA A 159 5.73 9.57 8.39
CA ALA A 159 5.82 9.46 9.84
C ALA A 159 7.08 8.66 10.22
N GLY A 160 7.80 9.12 11.24
CA GLY A 160 9.08 8.55 11.65
C GLY A 160 9.68 9.28 12.84
N SER A 161 11.00 9.16 13.03
CA SER A 161 11.69 9.87 14.10
C SER A 161 11.61 11.39 13.93
N LYS A 162 11.62 12.12 15.04
CA LYS A 162 11.57 13.59 15.05
C LYS A 162 12.76 14.19 14.30
N ALA A 163 13.93 13.56 14.39
CA ALA A 163 15.12 13.97 13.66
C ALA A 163 14.93 13.86 12.14
N LEU A 164 14.43 12.72 11.66
CA LEU A 164 14.13 12.50 10.25
C LEU A 164 13.07 13.49 9.74
N ILE A 165 11.94 13.59 10.45
CA ILE A 165 10.84 14.46 10.02
C ILE A 165 11.27 15.94 10.03
N ASN A 166 12.07 16.38 11.00
CA ASN A 166 12.65 17.73 10.99
C ASN A 166 13.57 17.93 9.78
N PHE A 167 14.44 16.97 9.47
CA PHE A 167 15.28 17.06 8.26
C PHE A 167 14.41 17.23 7.01
N LEU A 168 13.35 16.43 6.86
CA LEU A 168 12.44 16.51 5.72
C LEU A 168 11.71 17.85 5.62
N ARG A 169 11.30 18.45 6.74
CA ARG A 169 10.63 19.78 6.74
C ARG A 169 11.45 20.88 6.06
N TYR A 170 12.78 20.80 6.17
CA TYR A 170 13.67 21.82 5.62
C TYR A 170 14.26 21.44 4.25
N ASN A 171 14.24 20.16 3.88
CA ASN A 171 14.95 19.67 2.69
C ASN A 171 14.04 19.02 1.64
N LEU A 172 12.80 18.67 1.97
CA LEU A 172 11.91 17.97 1.03
C LEU A 172 11.20 18.97 0.10
N PRO A 173 11.49 19.01 -1.22
CA PRO A 173 10.98 20.05 -2.10
C PRO A 173 9.45 20.11 -2.18
N GLY A 174 8.79 18.93 -2.19
CA GLY A 174 7.34 18.82 -2.20
C GLY A 174 6.66 19.34 -0.92
N PHE A 175 7.40 19.60 0.15
CA PHE A 175 6.90 20.30 1.33
C PHE A 175 7.32 21.78 1.33
N VAL A 176 8.58 22.08 1.00
CA VAL A 176 9.14 23.45 1.09
C VAL A 176 8.59 24.39 0.00
N PHE A 177 8.44 23.90 -1.23
CA PHE A 177 8.13 24.72 -2.41
C PHE A 177 6.72 24.49 -2.96
N SER A 178 5.89 23.72 -2.26
CA SER A 178 4.49 23.48 -2.61
C SER A 178 3.56 24.20 -1.62
N VAL A 179 2.29 24.34 -2.00
CA VAL A 179 1.24 24.73 -1.06
C VAL A 179 1.01 23.63 -0.03
N GLY A 180 0.57 24.02 1.17
CA GLY A 180 0.19 23.10 2.24
C GLY A 180 -1.19 22.48 2.03
N LEU A 181 -1.49 21.43 2.80
CA LEU A 181 -2.83 20.79 2.81
C LEU A 181 -3.90 21.80 3.25
N SER A 182 -5.07 21.76 2.59
CA SER A 182 -6.23 22.59 2.95
C SER A 182 -6.60 22.40 4.43
N PRO A 183 -6.83 23.48 5.22
CA PRO A 183 -7.22 23.38 6.62
C PRO A 183 -8.50 22.56 6.85
N VAL A 184 -9.46 22.61 5.93
CA VAL A 184 -10.70 21.83 6.03
C VAL A 184 -10.42 20.33 5.90
N LEU A 185 -9.54 19.96 4.96
CA LEU A 185 -9.13 18.56 4.78
C LEU A 185 -8.26 18.07 5.94
N ALA A 186 -7.41 18.92 6.50
CA ALA A 186 -6.62 18.61 7.69
C ALA A 186 -7.55 18.34 8.89
N GLY A 187 -8.57 19.17 9.10
CA GLY A 187 -9.57 18.98 10.16
C GLY A 187 -10.38 17.69 9.99
N ALA A 188 -10.84 17.39 8.77
CA ALA A 188 -11.54 16.14 8.47
C ALA A 188 -10.65 14.90 8.69
N THR A 189 -9.38 14.97 8.28
CA THR A 189 -8.40 13.90 8.49
C THR A 189 -8.14 13.69 9.98
N LEU A 190 -7.96 14.76 10.75
CA LEU A 190 -7.79 14.67 12.20
C LEU A 190 -8.97 13.94 12.84
N LYS A 191 -10.19 14.29 12.45
CA LYS A 191 -11.40 13.63 12.95
C LYS A 191 -11.47 12.15 12.55
N ALA A 192 -11.09 11.81 11.32
CA ALA A 192 -11.03 10.42 10.86
C ALA A 192 -10.06 9.59 11.70
N VAL A 193 -8.86 10.11 11.98
CA VAL A 193 -7.87 9.45 12.86
C VAL A 193 -8.41 9.26 14.27
N GLU A 194 -9.04 10.29 14.86
CA GLU A 194 -9.67 10.17 16.20
C GLU A 194 -10.76 9.10 16.25
N ILE A 195 -11.52 8.91 15.16
CA ILE A 195 -12.55 7.88 15.08
C ILE A 195 -11.90 6.49 15.05
N ILE A 196 -10.88 6.30 14.22
CA ILE A 196 -10.14 5.03 14.11
C ILE A 196 -9.51 4.64 15.45
N GLU A 197 -8.84 5.58 16.13
CA GLU A 197 -8.21 5.33 17.44
C GLU A 197 -9.23 4.93 18.53
N ARG A 198 -10.49 5.40 18.42
CA ARG A 198 -11.52 5.18 19.45
C ARG A 198 -12.40 3.96 19.19
N ASP A 199 -12.63 3.59 17.93
CA ASP A 199 -13.65 2.64 17.52
C ASP A 199 -13.15 1.74 16.37
N ASN A 200 -12.81 0.50 16.71
CA ASN A 200 -12.37 -0.49 15.72
C ASN A 200 -13.51 -1.31 15.09
N SER A 201 -14.78 -0.96 15.33
CA SER A 201 -15.92 -1.70 14.74
C SER A 201 -15.88 -1.73 13.21
N ARG A 202 -15.40 -0.66 12.56
CA ARG A 202 -15.23 -0.59 11.11
C ARG A 202 -14.13 -1.50 10.60
N VAL A 203 -13.02 -1.61 11.33
CA VAL A 203 -11.91 -2.51 10.98
C VAL A 203 -12.40 -3.96 11.07
N LYS A 204 -13.07 -4.31 12.17
CA LYS A 204 -13.66 -5.65 12.37
C LYS A 204 -14.72 -5.99 11.31
N ALA A 205 -15.60 -5.05 10.97
CA ALA A 205 -16.59 -5.25 9.92
C ALA A 205 -15.95 -5.45 8.54
N LEU A 206 -14.91 -4.69 8.22
CA LEU A 206 -14.15 -4.88 6.98
C LEU A 206 -13.47 -6.25 6.94
N GLN A 207 -12.80 -6.66 8.02
CA GLN A 207 -12.13 -7.97 8.12
C GLN A 207 -13.14 -9.12 7.96
N ASN A 208 -14.29 -9.04 8.61
CA ASN A 208 -15.39 -10.00 8.41
C ASN A 208 -15.87 -10.03 6.95
N ASN A 209 -15.97 -8.87 6.29
CA ASN A 209 -16.35 -8.81 4.88
C ASN A 209 -15.29 -9.44 3.97
N ILE A 210 -14.00 -9.25 4.27
CA ILE A 210 -12.89 -9.91 3.56
C ILE A 210 -12.99 -11.43 3.73
N ASP A 211 -13.20 -11.92 4.95
CA ASP A 211 -13.36 -13.35 5.24
C ASP A 211 -14.53 -13.99 4.49
N ILE A 212 -15.69 -13.31 4.48
CA ILE A 212 -16.87 -13.74 3.73
C ILE A 212 -16.52 -13.80 2.24
N PHE A 213 -15.96 -12.73 1.67
CA PHE A 213 -15.63 -12.68 0.25
C PHE A 213 -14.65 -13.78 -0.14
N MET A 214 -13.57 -13.98 0.63
CA MET A 214 -12.56 -15.01 0.39
C MET A 214 -13.17 -16.42 0.41
N ARG A 215 -14.03 -16.70 1.39
CA ARG A 215 -14.74 -17.99 1.51
C ARG A 215 -15.67 -18.22 0.32
N GLU A 216 -16.47 -17.22 -0.04
CA GLU A 216 -17.46 -17.30 -1.12
C GLU A 216 -16.79 -17.38 -2.51
N ALA A 217 -15.70 -16.64 -2.73
CA ALA A 217 -14.91 -16.72 -3.95
C ALA A 217 -14.27 -18.10 -4.11
N LYS A 218 -13.68 -18.64 -3.02
CA LYS A 218 -13.13 -20.00 -3.01
C LYS A 218 -14.20 -21.07 -3.26
N TYR A 219 -15.39 -20.92 -2.69
CA TYR A 219 -16.51 -21.84 -2.91
C TYR A 219 -16.91 -21.94 -4.40
N ARG A 220 -16.89 -20.81 -5.11
CA ARG A 220 -17.15 -20.72 -6.57
C ARG A 220 -15.96 -21.10 -7.44
N GLY A 221 -14.81 -21.44 -6.84
CA GLY A 221 -13.59 -21.81 -7.56
C GLY A 221 -12.88 -20.63 -8.21
N PHE A 222 -13.11 -19.40 -7.76
CA PHE A 222 -12.38 -18.24 -8.25
C PHE A 222 -10.94 -18.20 -7.72
N GLU A 223 -9.99 -17.91 -8.62
CA GLU A 223 -8.59 -17.76 -8.27
C GLU A 223 -8.30 -16.33 -7.79
N THR A 224 -7.59 -16.23 -6.67
CA THR A 224 -7.14 -14.96 -6.10
C THR A 224 -5.71 -15.08 -5.57
N PRO A 225 -4.81 -14.12 -5.87
CA PRO A 225 -3.48 -14.03 -5.26
C PRO A 225 -3.51 -13.56 -3.80
N ALA A 226 -4.61 -12.93 -3.35
CA ALA A 226 -4.73 -12.46 -1.99
C ALA A 226 -4.85 -13.63 -1.00
N LYS A 227 -4.32 -13.46 0.21
CA LYS A 227 -4.43 -14.45 1.29
C LYS A 227 -5.51 -14.08 2.33
N GLY A 228 -6.20 -12.95 2.14
CA GLY A 228 -7.35 -12.53 2.94
C GLY A 228 -7.03 -11.50 4.03
N GLU A 229 -5.88 -10.84 3.97
CA GLU A 229 -5.48 -9.85 4.98
C GLU A 229 -5.87 -8.42 4.59
N SER A 230 -5.81 -8.08 3.31
CA SER A 230 -6.08 -6.72 2.82
C SER A 230 -7.49 -6.54 2.28
N ALA A 231 -7.93 -5.28 2.16
CA ALA A 231 -9.23 -4.93 1.59
C ALA A 231 -9.31 -5.09 0.05
N ILE A 232 -8.22 -5.50 -0.59
CA ILE A 232 -8.15 -5.72 -2.02
C ILE A 232 -8.15 -7.23 -2.24
N VAL A 233 -9.23 -7.73 -2.85
CA VAL A 233 -9.37 -9.16 -3.15
C VAL A 233 -9.61 -9.32 -4.65
N PRO A 234 -8.55 -9.43 -5.46
CA PRO A 234 -8.70 -9.54 -6.90
C PRO A 234 -9.15 -10.95 -7.29
N ILE A 235 -9.94 -11.05 -8.36
CA ILE A 235 -10.29 -12.33 -9.00
C ILE A 235 -9.60 -12.38 -10.36
N VAL A 236 -8.76 -13.39 -10.57
CA VAL A 236 -7.97 -13.54 -11.79
C VAL A 236 -8.86 -13.99 -12.95
N ILE A 237 -8.81 -13.22 -14.04
CA ILE A 237 -9.51 -13.52 -15.31
C ILE A 237 -8.51 -13.98 -16.38
N GLY A 238 -7.26 -13.52 -16.29
CA GLY A 238 -6.18 -13.84 -17.23
C GLY A 238 -6.19 -12.95 -18.47
N ASP A 239 -7.20 -13.06 -19.33
CA ASP A 239 -7.27 -12.29 -20.58
C ASP A 239 -7.74 -10.84 -20.39
N ASP A 240 -6.96 -9.88 -20.87
CA ASP A 240 -7.20 -8.43 -20.73
C ASP A 240 -8.55 -7.99 -21.34
N VAL A 241 -8.94 -8.54 -22.50
CA VAL A 241 -10.18 -8.16 -23.18
C VAL A 241 -11.40 -8.76 -22.48
N ALA A 242 -11.28 -10.01 -22.03
CA ALA A 242 -12.30 -10.67 -21.24
C ALA A 242 -12.54 -9.95 -19.91
N ASP A 243 -11.48 -9.53 -19.22
CA ASP A 243 -11.53 -8.80 -17.96
C ASP A 243 -12.25 -7.46 -18.12
N PHE A 244 -11.87 -6.66 -19.13
CA PHE A 244 -12.54 -5.40 -19.42
C PHE A 244 -14.03 -5.59 -19.75
N LYS A 245 -14.37 -6.59 -20.58
CA LYS A 245 -15.76 -6.90 -20.92
C LYS A 245 -16.57 -7.31 -19.68
N LEU A 246 -16.01 -8.18 -18.84
CA LEU A 246 -16.66 -8.60 -17.60
C LEU A 246 -16.88 -7.41 -16.67
N SER A 247 -15.89 -6.55 -16.48
CA SER A 247 -16.05 -5.32 -15.68
C SER A 247 -17.20 -4.45 -16.18
N MET A 248 -17.32 -4.26 -17.50
CA MET A 248 -18.43 -3.50 -18.10
C MET A 248 -19.78 -4.20 -17.89
N GLN A 249 -19.86 -5.51 -18.06
CA GLN A 249 -21.08 -6.28 -17.83
C GLN A 249 -21.51 -6.27 -16.35
N MET A 250 -20.55 -6.34 -15.43
CA MET A 250 -20.80 -6.20 -13.99
C MET A 250 -21.39 -4.81 -13.70
N LEU A 251 -20.82 -3.75 -14.28
CA LEU A 251 -21.30 -2.38 -14.13
C LEU A 251 -22.71 -2.18 -14.69
N GLU A 252 -23.01 -2.74 -15.86
CA GLU A 252 -24.36 -2.72 -16.46
C GLU A 252 -25.41 -3.39 -15.57
N ASN A 253 -24.99 -4.34 -14.72
CA ASN A 253 -25.82 -5.03 -13.74
C ASN A 253 -25.69 -4.43 -12.32
N GLY A 254 -25.10 -3.24 -12.19
CA GLY A 254 -25.06 -2.48 -10.94
C GLY A 254 -23.87 -2.75 -10.02
N VAL A 255 -22.91 -3.60 -10.42
CA VAL A 255 -21.70 -3.88 -9.64
C VAL A 255 -20.49 -3.22 -10.27
N PHE A 256 -19.99 -2.15 -9.64
CA PHE A 256 -18.76 -1.51 -10.07
C PHE A 256 -17.53 -2.26 -9.54
N VAL A 257 -16.84 -2.97 -10.43
CA VAL A 257 -15.53 -3.56 -10.14
C VAL A 257 -14.56 -3.21 -11.28
N PRO A 258 -13.51 -2.42 -11.01
CA PRO A 258 -12.60 -2.00 -12.06
C PRO A 258 -11.72 -3.17 -12.54
N PRO A 259 -11.39 -3.21 -13.84
CA PRO A 259 -10.43 -4.16 -14.37
C PRO A 259 -9.01 -3.70 -14.03
N ALA A 260 -8.12 -4.64 -13.72
CA ALA A 260 -6.69 -4.41 -13.63
C ALA A 260 -6.01 -5.15 -14.79
N VAL A 261 -5.52 -4.37 -15.76
CA VAL A 261 -4.88 -4.84 -16.99
C VAL A 261 -3.52 -4.16 -17.18
N TYR A 262 -2.74 -4.58 -18.18
CA TYR A 262 -1.47 -3.94 -18.52
C TYR A 262 -1.62 -2.41 -18.71
N PRO A 263 -0.73 -1.57 -18.16
CA PRO A 263 0.52 -1.89 -17.48
C PRO A 263 0.42 -2.11 -15.96
N ALA A 264 -0.77 -2.10 -15.36
CA ALA A 264 -0.92 -2.26 -13.92
C ALA A 264 -0.59 -3.68 -13.44
N VAL A 265 -0.88 -4.69 -14.26
CA VAL A 265 -0.48 -6.09 -14.07
C VAL A 265 0.16 -6.64 -15.36
N PRO A 266 1.00 -7.69 -15.29
CA PRO A 266 1.55 -8.32 -16.48
C PRO A 266 0.46 -8.81 -17.44
N ARG A 267 0.75 -8.80 -18.76
CA ARG A 267 -0.18 -9.30 -19.78
C ARG A 267 -0.54 -10.76 -19.51
N GLY A 268 -1.81 -11.12 -19.70
CA GLY A 268 -2.28 -12.48 -19.44
C GLY A 268 -2.50 -12.79 -17.95
N GLN A 269 -2.39 -11.77 -17.08
CA GLN A 269 -2.71 -11.86 -15.66
C GLN A 269 -3.74 -10.81 -15.23
N ALA A 270 -4.65 -10.46 -16.17
CA ALA A 270 -5.73 -9.52 -15.90
C ALA A 270 -6.64 -10.02 -14.77
N ARG A 271 -7.19 -9.09 -13.99
CA ARG A 271 -7.99 -9.42 -12.81
C ARG A 271 -9.00 -8.32 -12.50
N LEU A 272 -10.18 -8.74 -12.05
CA LEU A 272 -11.18 -7.84 -11.50
C LEU A 272 -10.81 -7.49 -10.07
N ARG A 273 -10.61 -6.20 -9.79
CA ARG A 273 -10.04 -5.73 -8.53
C ARG A 273 -11.12 -5.31 -7.55
N PHE A 274 -11.66 -6.27 -6.79
CA PHE A 274 -12.65 -5.96 -5.75
C PHE A 274 -11.98 -5.22 -4.58
N CYS A 275 -12.58 -4.09 -4.20
CA CYS A 275 -12.15 -3.26 -3.09
C CYS A 275 -13.24 -3.26 -2.03
N LEU A 276 -13.06 -4.07 -1.00
CA LEU A 276 -14.05 -4.24 0.06
C LEU A 276 -14.01 -3.05 1.01
N THR A 277 -15.16 -2.79 1.63
CA THR A 277 -15.33 -1.74 2.63
C THR A 277 -16.13 -2.32 3.80
N SER A 278 -16.00 -1.69 4.96
CA SER A 278 -16.81 -2.02 6.14
C SER A 278 -18.31 -1.76 5.98
N ALA A 279 -18.71 -1.08 4.92
CA ALA A 279 -20.11 -0.76 4.63
C ALA A 279 -20.80 -1.78 3.72
N HIS A 280 -20.05 -2.68 3.09
CA HIS A 280 -20.65 -3.78 2.33
C HIS A 280 -21.43 -4.69 3.27
N LYS A 281 -22.58 -5.15 2.81
CA LYS A 281 -23.36 -6.20 3.45
C LYS A 281 -23.01 -7.56 2.82
N GLU A 282 -23.23 -8.63 3.58
CA GLU A 282 -22.99 -10.00 3.13
C GLU A 282 -23.79 -10.36 1.86
N ASP A 283 -25.06 -9.94 1.78
CA ASP A 283 -25.91 -10.16 0.60
C ASP A 283 -25.34 -9.48 -0.66
N GLN A 284 -24.80 -8.26 -0.53
CA GLN A 284 -24.15 -7.55 -1.64
C GLN A 284 -22.88 -8.25 -2.13
N ILE A 285 -22.11 -8.84 -1.21
CA ILE A 285 -20.90 -9.62 -1.54
C ILE A 285 -21.29 -10.87 -2.32
N ILE A 286 -22.29 -11.61 -1.83
CA ILE A 286 -22.79 -12.82 -2.47
C ILE A 286 -23.38 -12.50 -3.85
N GLU A 287 -24.21 -11.46 -3.95
CA GLU A 287 -24.83 -11.02 -5.22
C GLU A 287 -23.77 -10.67 -6.27
N ALA A 288 -22.70 -9.97 -5.89
CA ALA A 288 -21.61 -9.63 -6.79
C ALA A 288 -20.87 -10.89 -7.30
N LEU A 289 -20.62 -11.87 -6.43
CA LEU A 289 -19.93 -13.10 -6.80
C LEU A 289 -20.82 -14.04 -7.65
N ASP A 290 -22.11 -14.12 -7.35
CA ASP A 290 -23.09 -14.89 -8.14
C ASP A 290 -23.24 -14.30 -9.55
N LEU A 291 -23.30 -12.97 -9.66
CA LEU A 291 -23.33 -12.30 -10.94
C LEU A 291 -22.07 -12.60 -11.76
N LEU A 292 -20.90 -12.53 -11.14
CA LEU A 292 -19.64 -12.85 -11.81
C LEU A 292 -19.61 -14.30 -12.30
N GLU A 293 -20.02 -15.24 -11.47
CA GLU A 293 -20.08 -16.67 -11.82
C GLU A 293 -20.98 -16.90 -13.03
N LYS A 294 -22.19 -16.31 -13.01
CA LYS A 294 -23.14 -16.37 -14.13
C LYS A 294 -22.56 -15.80 -15.42
N LEU A 295 -21.86 -14.67 -15.36
CA LEU A 295 -21.26 -14.03 -16.55
C LEU A 295 -20.09 -14.83 -17.10
N ILE A 296 -19.33 -15.54 -16.25
CA ILE A 296 -18.24 -16.42 -16.67
C ILE A 296 -18.81 -17.70 -17.31
N MET A 297 -19.84 -18.31 -16.73
CA MET A 297 -20.46 -19.55 -17.23
C MET A 297 -21.31 -19.37 -18.49
N ALA A 298 -21.73 -18.15 -18.81
CA ALA A 298 -22.50 -17.85 -20.02
C ALA A 298 -21.65 -17.82 -21.32
N LYS A 299 -20.34 -18.03 -21.21
CA LYS A 299 -19.39 -18.17 -22.35
C LYS A 299 -19.18 -19.63 -22.71
#